data_AF-A0A1V2IPH6-F1
#
_entry.id   AF-A0A1V2IPH6-F1
#
_cell.length_a   1.000
_cell.length_b   1.000
_cell.length_c   1.000
_cell.angle_alpha   90.00
_cell.angle_beta   90.00
_cell.angle_gamma   90.00
#
_symmetry.space_group_name_H-M   'P 1'
#
loop_
_entity.id
_entity.type
_entity.pdbx_description
1 polymer ?
#
loop_
_entity_poly.entity_id
_entity_poly.type
_entity_poly.pdbx_seq_one_letter_code
_entity_poly.pdbx_strand_id
1 'polypeptide(L)'
;MNLEYAQAWLDAFFTSGEATRDFYAPDGIFTDPVLDQHINGHEKMMRLFPLWSMRNVFGTHKFIATSYLGNEKLGVFPWVWQANFNDNFLGMPTDGVTPYIEGITVQVYNEDGKVTRDWTYWDALQCIRQLPYPIKNPPATPHLWRDGWDQATDPMTAPRPCPPALDKLEWSPGPYAKDLLDQLRVVPEGAESVARMDLVDTKAQPWLDAFFISGEATRDFYAKDGIFEDPILDQHIVGHDRMMKLFPLWSRRDLFGTHKFIATDYLGGERLGVFNWVWQANFQGDLFLGIPTGGVKPFIDGITIQVYNDEGLVERDWTFWDGIQLIKQLPFPITAPPQTPHLWRDDYNPATDDLTSPRPIPEELQKQNWSPGPYDQGLIDALRAKLAADHPSVTSL
;
A
#
# COMPACT_ATOMS: atom_id res chain seq x y z
N MET A 1 1.42 -8.32 19.77
CA MET A 1 0.67 -7.15 19.28
C MET A 1 -0.72 -7.58 18.84
N ASN A 2 -1.72 -6.69 18.84
CA ASN A 2 -3.13 -7.01 18.55
C ASN A 2 -3.86 -5.80 17.91
N LEU A 3 -5.18 -5.91 17.71
CA LEU A 3 -6.00 -4.85 17.14
C LEU A 3 -5.99 -3.55 17.97
N GLU A 4 -5.96 -3.65 19.30
CA GLU A 4 -5.90 -2.48 20.18
C GLU A 4 -4.55 -1.75 20.05
N TYR A 5 -3.45 -2.49 19.89
CA TYR A 5 -2.13 -1.93 19.59
C TYR A 5 -2.13 -1.21 18.24
N ALA A 6 -2.68 -1.83 17.19
CA ALA A 6 -2.77 -1.20 15.87
C ALA A 6 -3.57 0.10 15.91
N GLN A 7 -4.70 0.11 16.63
CA GLN A 7 -5.47 1.34 16.84
C GLN A 7 -4.67 2.39 17.63
N ALA A 8 -3.94 1.99 18.68
CA ALA A 8 -3.11 2.90 19.46
C ALA A 8 -1.98 3.54 18.63
N TRP A 9 -1.38 2.79 17.70
CA TRP A 9 -0.40 3.32 16.76
C TRP A 9 -1.02 4.35 15.80
N LEU A 10 -2.20 4.06 15.25
CA LEU A 10 -2.94 5.02 14.41
C LEU A 10 -3.30 6.30 15.19
N ASP A 11 -3.78 6.16 16.43
CA ASP A 11 -4.15 7.29 17.29
C ASP A 11 -2.95 8.18 17.64
N ALA A 12 -1.73 7.62 17.66
CA ALA A 12 -0.51 8.34 18.00
C ALA A 12 -0.17 9.45 16.98
N PHE A 13 -0.44 9.24 15.68
CA PHE A 13 -0.22 10.24 14.62
C PHE A 13 -1.03 11.53 14.85
N PHE A 14 -2.19 11.42 15.48
CA PHE A 14 -3.06 12.57 15.79
C PHE A 14 -2.79 13.15 17.18
N THR A 15 -1.93 12.50 17.96
CA THR A 15 -1.57 12.93 19.29
C THR A 15 -0.37 13.87 19.25
N SER A 16 0.79 13.34 18.84
CA SER A 16 2.00 14.12 18.66
C SER A 16 3.04 13.31 17.87
N GLY A 17 4.04 14.01 17.33
CA GLY A 17 5.16 13.34 16.67
C GLY A 17 5.95 12.44 17.63
N GLU A 18 6.10 12.84 18.89
CA GLU A 18 6.75 12.03 19.93
C GLU A 18 5.94 10.77 20.25
N ALA A 19 4.62 10.89 20.41
CA ALA A 19 3.75 9.74 20.68
C ALA A 19 3.87 8.69 19.57
N THR A 20 3.94 9.14 18.31
CA THR A 20 4.13 8.25 17.15
C THR A 20 5.52 7.63 17.15
N ARG A 21 6.57 8.46 17.30
CA ARG A 21 7.97 8.01 17.35
C ARG A 21 8.20 6.98 18.46
N ASP A 22 7.54 7.12 19.61
CA ASP A 22 7.72 6.22 20.76
C ASP A 22 7.36 4.75 20.43
N PHE A 23 6.57 4.47 19.39
CA PHE A 23 6.33 3.10 18.89
C PHE A 23 7.54 2.48 18.18
N TYR A 24 8.44 3.29 17.64
CA TYR A 24 9.56 2.84 16.83
C TYR A 24 10.81 2.60 17.68
N ALA A 25 11.63 1.64 17.24
CA ALA A 25 13.00 1.50 17.72
C ALA A 25 13.81 2.77 17.34
N PRO A 26 14.89 3.12 18.06
CA PRO A 26 15.69 4.31 17.75
C PRO A 26 16.16 4.42 16.30
N ASP A 27 16.43 3.27 15.68
CA ASP A 27 16.85 3.04 14.29
C ASP A 27 15.73 2.53 13.38
N GLY A 28 14.49 2.51 13.87
CA GLY A 28 13.33 2.02 13.12
C GLY A 28 13.09 2.79 11.82
N ILE A 29 12.50 2.10 10.85
CA ILE A 29 12.27 2.62 9.50
C ILE A 29 10.77 2.72 9.22
N PHE A 30 10.32 3.90 8.79
CA PHE A 30 8.97 4.14 8.29
C PHE A 30 9.01 4.38 6.78
N THR A 31 8.17 3.66 6.03
CA THR A 31 8.05 3.77 4.58
C THR A 31 6.58 3.96 4.18
N ASP A 32 6.29 5.08 3.52
CA ASP A 32 5.01 5.35 2.85
C ASP A 32 5.32 5.67 1.37
N PRO A 33 5.27 4.67 0.48
CA PRO A 33 5.62 4.86 -0.93
C PRO A 33 4.72 5.87 -1.65
N VAL A 34 3.43 5.93 -1.30
CA VAL A 34 2.45 6.81 -1.94
C VAL A 34 2.82 8.28 -1.78
N LEU A 35 3.49 8.62 -0.67
CA LEU A 35 4.02 9.96 -0.39
C LEU A 35 5.52 10.11 -0.70
N ASP A 36 6.15 9.13 -1.35
CA ASP A 36 7.59 9.03 -1.58
C ASP A 36 8.41 9.07 -0.27
N GLN A 37 7.85 8.65 0.86
CA GLN A 37 8.49 8.78 2.18
C GLN A 37 9.32 7.55 2.53
N HIS A 38 10.59 7.78 2.86
CA HIS A 38 11.45 6.78 3.48
C HIS A 38 12.28 7.40 4.60
N ILE A 39 11.94 7.02 5.84
CA ILE A 39 12.41 7.69 7.04
C ILE A 39 13.09 6.68 7.94
N ASN A 40 14.38 6.88 8.18
CA ASN A 40 15.16 6.06 9.09
C ASN A 40 15.53 6.84 10.37
N GLY A 41 15.15 6.25 11.50
CA GLY A 41 15.51 6.71 12.83
C GLY A 41 14.69 7.89 13.35
N HIS A 42 14.71 8.01 14.68
CA HIS A 42 13.90 8.96 15.43
C HIS A 42 14.13 10.42 15.03
N GLU A 43 15.36 10.82 14.72
CA GLU A 43 15.68 12.21 14.35
C GLU A 43 14.89 12.64 13.11
N LYS A 44 14.87 11.80 12.08
CA LYS A 44 14.17 12.09 10.82
C LYS A 44 12.65 11.95 11.00
N MET A 45 12.18 10.98 11.78
CA MET A 45 10.76 10.84 12.14
C MET A 45 10.20 12.12 12.76
N MET A 46 10.96 12.77 13.64
CA MET A 46 10.53 14.03 14.27
C MET A 46 10.44 15.21 13.30
N ARG A 47 10.90 15.08 12.05
CA ARG A 47 10.69 16.09 11.01
C ARG A 47 9.35 15.92 10.30
N LEU A 48 8.82 14.68 10.23
CA LEU A 48 7.56 14.35 9.56
C LEU A 48 6.40 14.18 10.56
N PHE A 49 6.53 13.29 11.55
CA PHE A 49 5.41 12.84 12.37
C PHE A 49 4.61 13.96 13.06
N PRO A 50 5.23 15.06 13.54
CA PRO A 50 4.44 16.16 14.10
C PRO A 50 3.43 16.77 13.13
N LEU A 51 3.68 16.72 11.82
CA LEU A 51 2.80 17.29 10.79
C LEU A 51 1.40 16.69 10.85
N TRP A 52 1.26 15.38 11.07
CA TRP A 52 -0.02 14.69 11.15
C TRP A 52 -0.91 15.14 12.32
N SER A 53 -0.33 15.79 13.33
CA SER A 53 -1.06 16.39 14.45
C SER A 53 -1.43 17.88 14.21
N MET A 54 -0.94 18.50 13.12
CA MET A 54 -1.15 19.92 12.80
C MET A 54 -2.47 20.17 12.08
N ARG A 55 -3.54 20.34 12.85
CA ARG A 55 -4.90 20.51 12.33
C ARG A 55 -5.14 21.75 11.49
N ASN A 56 -4.45 22.85 11.80
CA ASN A 56 -4.52 24.08 11.02
C ASN A 56 -3.90 23.92 9.63
N VAL A 57 -3.14 22.84 9.41
CA VAL A 57 -2.54 22.51 8.12
C VAL A 57 -3.36 21.40 7.45
N PHE A 58 -3.53 20.25 8.09
CA PHE A 58 -4.11 19.04 7.46
C PHE A 58 -5.61 18.81 7.74
N GLY A 59 -6.20 19.59 8.63
CA GLY A 59 -7.60 19.43 9.03
C GLY A 59 -7.79 18.40 10.14
N THR A 60 -8.88 17.64 10.07
CA THR A 60 -9.23 16.65 11.10
C THR A 60 -9.40 15.27 10.49
N HIS A 61 -9.08 14.23 11.25
CA HIS A 61 -8.98 12.87 10.73
C HIS A 61 -9.71 11.87 11.64
N LYS A 62 -10.06 10.72 11.08
CA LYS A 62 -10.52 9.52 11.80
C LYS A 62 -9.81 8.31 11.22
N PHE A 63 -9.39 7.40 12.08
CA PHE A 63 -8.74 6.16 11.66
C PHE A 63 -9.29 4.99 12.45
N ILE A 64 -9.71 3.94 11.75
CA ILE A 64 -9.99 2.64 12.36
C ILE A 64 -8.99 1.62 11.85
N ALA A 65 -8.36 0.87 12.75
CA ALA A 65 -7.85 -0.45 12.40
C ALA A 65 -9.06 -1.40 12.26
N THR A 66 -9.17 -2.10 11.14
CA THR A 66 -10.33 -2.96 10.85
C THR A 66 -10.11 -4.41 11.25
N SER A 67 -8.86 -4.87 11.20
CA SER A 67 -8.44 -6.18 11.67
C SER A 67 -6.94 -6.18 11.97
N TYR A 68 -6.46 -7.22 12.63
CA TYR A 68 -5.05 -7.43 12.88
C TYR A 68 -4.68 -8.88 12.60
N LEU A 69 -3.60 -9.09 11.86
CA LEU A 69 -2.99 -10.39 11.58
C LEU A 69 -1.52 -10.35 12.01
N GLY A 70 -1.03 -11.46 12.55
CA GLY A 70 0.38 -11.61 12.92
C GLY A 70 0.61 -11.82 14.41
N ASN A 71 1.87 -11.69 14.82
CA ASN A 71 2.36 -12.13 16.12
C ASN A 71 3.29 -11.09 16.75
N GLU A 72 4.13 -11.50 17.71
CA GLU A 72 5.07 -10.63 18.39
C GLU A 72 6.21 -10.10 17.51
N LYS A 73 6.40 -10.61 16.28
CA LYS A 73 7.47 -10.21 15.36
C LYS A 73 7.00 -9.50 14.11
N LEU A 74 5.79 -9.82 13.63
CA LEU A 74 5.22 -9.27 12.41
C LEU A 74 3.75 -8.95 12.65
N GLY A 75 3.33 -7.74 12.31
CA GLY A 75 1.93 -7.31 12.34
C GLY A 75 1.48 -6.81 10.98
N VAL A 76 0.27 -7.14 10.60
CA VAL A 76 -0.41 -6.63 9.42
C VAL A 76 -1.80 -6.18 9.82
N PHE A 77 -2.15 -4.93 9.54
CA PHE A 77 -3.47 -4.42 9.86
C PHE A 77 -4.01 -3.50 8.75
N PRO A 78 -5.10 -3.89 8.09
CA PRO A 78 -5.84 -2.98 7.23
C PRO A 78 -6.59 -1.96 8.08
N TRP A 79 -6.66 -0.74 7.57
CA TRP A 79 -7.29 0.38 8.24
C TRP A 79 -8.10 1.22 7.26
N VAL A 80 -9.01 2.02 7.80
CA VAL A 80 -9.74 3.03 7.03
C VAL A 80 -9.52 4.39 7.67
N TRP A 81 -9.14 5.35 6.83
CA TRP A 81 -8.94 6.75 7.15
C TRP A 81 -10.08 7.57 6.57
N GLN A 82 -10.60 8.53 7.33
CA GLN A 82 -11.42 9.61 6.79
C GLN A 82 -10.80 10.94 7.19
N ALA A 83 -10.76 11.90 6.26
CA ALA A 83 -10.16 13.20 6.50
C ALA A 83 -11.09 14.33 6.05
N ASN A 84 -11.27 15.31 6.93
CA ASN A 84 -11.81 16.61 6.60
C ASN A 84 -10.64 17.58 6.44
N PHE A 85 -10.16 17.71 5.20
CA PHE A 85 -9.02 18.56 4.85
C PHE A 85 -9.41 20.04 4.86
N ASN A 86 -8.50 20.92 5.25
CA ASN A 86 -8.78 22.36 5.28
C ASN A 86 -8.90 22.99 3.89
N ASP A 87 -8.14 22.49 2.91
CA ASP A 87 -8.05 23.15 1.59
C ASP A 87 -7.84 22.15 0.45
N ASN A 88 -6.75 21.37 0.50
CA ASN A 88 -6.39 20.45 -0.56
C ASN A 88 -5.84 19.10 -0.03
N PHE A 89 -5.93 18.07 -0.86
CA PHE A 89 -5.38 16.74 -0.66
C PHE A 89 -4.49 16.38 -1.85
N LEU A 90 -3.22 16.06 -1.62
CA LEU A 90 -2.22 15.84 -2.69
C LEU A 90 -2.19 16.98 -3.72
N GLY A 91 -2.35 18.23 -3.26
CA GLY A 91 -2.41 19.42 -4.11
C GLY A 91 -3.72 19.59 -4.88
N MET A 92 -4.70 18.71 -4.69
CA MET A 92 -6.04 18.82 -5.31
C MET A 92 -7.01 19.50 -4.33
N PRO A 93 -7.69 20.59 -4.72
CA PRO A 93 -8.70 21.22 -3.86
C PRO A 93 -9.78 20.21 -3.47
N THR A 94 -10.17 20.22 -2.20
CA THR A 94 -11.17 19.26 -1.69
C THR A 94 -12.61 19.75 -1.83
N ASP A 95 -12.82 21.06 -1.99
CA ASP A 95 -14.16 21.69 -2.06
C ASP A 95 -15.10 21.31 -0.91
N GLY A 96 -14.53 21.03 0.27
CA GLY A 96 -15.28 20.60 1.44
C GLY A 96 -15.76 19.13 1.37
N VAL A 97 -15.34 18.36 0.37
CA VAL A 97 -15.52 16.90 0.36
C VAL A 97 -14.69 16.29 1.50
N THR A 98 -15.28 15.31 2.17
CA THR A 98 -14.66 14.55 3.27
C THR A 98 -14.46 13.10 2.84
N PRO A 99 -13.39 12.82 2.06
CA PRO A 99 -13.17 11.49 1.51
C PRO A 99 -12.72 10.51 2.58
N TYR A 100 -12.94 9.23 2.31
CA TYR A 100 -12.32 8.13 3.03
C TYR A 100 -11.34 7.36 2.14
N ILE A 101 -10.39 6.69 2.77
CA ILE A 101 -9.25 6.00 2.17
C ILE A 101 -9.06 4.68 2.90
N GLU A 102 -8.91 3.60 2.17
CA GLU A 102 -8.49 2.31 2.69
C GLU A 102 -6.97 2.18 2.59
N GLY A 103 -6.37 1.56 3.61
CA GLY A 103 -4.94 1.32 3.63
C GLY A 103 -4.59 0.08 4.42
N ILE A 104 -3.31 -0.25 4.41
CA ILE A 104 -2.73 -1.36 5.14
C ILE A 104 -1.36 -0.95 5.68
N THR A 105 -1.10 -1.38 6.90
CA THR A 105 0.21 -1.22 7.52
C THR A 105 0.77 -2.58 7.88
N VAL A 106 2.05 -2.78 7.55
CA VAL A 106 2.86 -3.95 7.93
C VAL A 106 3.99 -3.47 8.81
N GLN A 107 4.13 -4.07 10.00
CA GLN A 107 5.15 -3.72 10.97
C GLN A 107 5.97 -4.95 11.37
N VAL A 108 7.27 -4.77 11.49
CA VAL A 108 8.20 -5.72 12.10
C VAL A 108 8.60 -5.20 13.47
N TYR A 109 8.59 -6.07 14.47
CA TYR A 109 8.88 -5.70 15.86
C TYR A 109 10.18 -6.35 16.35
N ASN A 110 10.91 -5.65 17.23
CA ASN A 110 12.00 -6.24 18.01
C ASN A 110 11.47 -6.92 19.29
N GLU A 111 12.37 -7.47 20.10
CA GLU A 111 12.05 -8.17 21.36
C GLU A 111 11.33 -7.27 22.38
N ASP A 112 11.58 -5.96 22.34
CA ASP A 112 10.92 -4.95 23.18
C ASP A 112 9.54 -4.51 22.63
N GLY A 113 9.07 -5.12 21.54
CA GLY A 113 7.82 -4.73 20.88
C GLY A 113 7.88 -3.39 20.15
N LYS A 114 9.08 -2.87 19.86
CA LYS A 114 9.28 -1.65 19.09
C LYS A 114 9.32 -1.93 17.59
N VAL A 115 8.71 -1.06 16.81
CA VAL A 115 8.70 -1.14 15.35
C VAL A 115 10.11 -0.90 14.81
N THR A 116 10.68 -1.90 14.16
CA THR A 116 11.97 -1.80 13.44
C THR A 116 11.77 -1.50 11.97
N ARG A 117 10.66 -1.96 11.38
CA ARG A 117 10.25 -1.62 10.01
C ARG A 117 8.74 -1.44 9.91
N ASP A 118 8.33 -0.50 9.09
CA ASP A 118 6.95 -0.17 8.80
C ASP A 118 6.80 0.12 7.31
N TRP A 119 5.86 -0.58 6.67
CA TRP A 119 5.34 -0.23 5.36
C TRP A 119 3.88 0.13 5.50
N THR A 120 3.52 1.32 5.05
CA THR A 120 2.14 1.78 5.00
C THR A 120 1.80 2.09 3.54
N TYR A 121 0.84 1.36 3.00
CA TYR A 121 0.27 1.58 1.66
C TYR A 121 -1.20 1.94 1.77
N TRP A 122 -1.69 2.75 0.85
CA TRP A 122 -3.06 3.26 0.93
C TRP A 122 -3.58 3.73 -0.43
N ASP A 123 -4.90 3.68 -0.59
CA ASP A 123 -5.56 3.99 -1.85
C ASP A 123 -5.80 5.49 -2.03
N ALA A 124 -4.76 6.17 -2.52
CA ALA A 124 -4.89 7.57 -2.89
C ALA A 124 -5.86 7.79 -4.06
N LEU A 125 -6.06 6.80 -4.93
CA LEU A 125 -6.98 6.93 -6.07
C LEU A 125 -8.44 6.92 -5.61
N GLN A 126 -8.78 6.15 -4.57
CA GLN A 126 -10.11 6.19 -3.95
C GLN A 126 -10.44 7.60 -3.42
N CYS A 127 -9.49 8.29 -2.79
CA CYS A 127 -9.69 9.69 -2.40
C CYS A 127 -9.95 10.57 -3.62
N ILE A 128 -9.11 10.46 -4.64
CA ILE A 128 -9.22 11.28 -5.86
C ILE A 128 -10.54 11.05 -6.60
N ARG A 129 -11.08 9.82 -6.63
CA ARG A 129 -12.39 9.49 -7.20
C ARG A 129 -13.55 10.20 -6.48
N GLN A 130 -13.39 10.56 -5.21
CA GLN A 130 -14.41 11.24 -4.42
C GLN A 130 -14.37 12.77 -4.60
N LEU A 131 -13.30 13.33 -5.16
CA LEU A 131 -13.18 14.76 -5.41
C LEU A 131 -13.99 15.20 -6.65
N PRO A 132 -14.53 16.43 -6.69
CA PRO A 132 -15.41 16.88 -7.78
C PRO A 132 -14.67 17.26 -9.07
N TYR A 133 -13.38 16.92 -9.18
CA TYR A 133 -12.48 17.46 -10.19
C TYR A 133 -11.85 16.38 -11.08
N PRO A 134 -11.74 16.60 -12.40
CA PRO A 134 -10.77 15.87 -13.21
C PRO A 134 -9.35 16.25 -12.78
N ILE A 135 -8.41 15.29 -12.79
CA ILE A 135 -7.03 15.51 -12.37
C ILE A 135 -6.30 16.21 -13.52
N LYS A 136 -6.39 17.54 -13.53
CA LYS A 136 -5.75 18.38 -14.56
C LYS A 136 -4.23 18.53 -14.36
N ASN A 137 -3.76 18.29 -13.13
CA ASN A 137 -2.35 18.27 -12.76
C ASN A 137 -2.09 17.00 -11.95
N PRO A 138 -0.98 16.27 -12.15
CA PRO A 138 -0.65 15.12 -11.33
C PRO A 138 -0.65 15.50 -9.84
N PRO A 139 -1.11 14.60 -8.95
CA PRO A 139 -1.11 14.85 -7.52
C PRO A 139 0.28 15.28 -7.06
N ALA A 140 0.32 16.41 -6.39
CA ALA A 140 1.54 17.02 -5.92
C ALA A 140 1.65 16.73 -4.41
N THR A 141 2.56 15.83 -4.05
CA THR A 141 3.00 15.68 -2.66
C THR A 141 3.54 16.97 -1.97
N PRO A 142 3.95 18.07 -2.65
CA PRO A 142 4.52 19.27 -2.03
C PRO A 142 3.71 19.95 -0.92
N HIS A 143 2.38 19.86 -0.95
CA HIS A 143 1.51 20.54 0.01
C HIS A 143 1.64 20.03 1.46
N LEU A 144 2.31 18.88 1.68
CA LEU A 144 2.56 18.35 3.03
C LEU A 144 3.78 18.99 3.73
N TRP A 145 4.56 19.85 3.07
CA TRP A 145 5.89 20.26 3.56
C TRP A 145 5.97 21.73 3.99
N ARG A 146 6.86 22.02 4.94
CA ARG A 146 7.12 23.39 5.44
C ARG A 146 7.83 24.25 4.38
N ASP A 147 7.63 25.56 4.47
CA ASP A 147 8.37 26.54 3.66
C ASP A 147 9.88 26.29 3.72
N GLY A 148 10.51 26.14 2.54
CA GLY A 148 11.95 25.90 2.39
C GLY A 148 12.36 24.43 2.17
N TRP A 149 11.42 23.50 2.11
CA TRP A 149 11.68 22.10 1.74
C TRP A 149 11.45 21.89 0.23
N ASP A 150 12.49 21.41 -0.47
CA ASP A 150 12.41 21.07 -1.88
C ASP A 150 12.31 19.55 -2.04
N GLN A 151 11.12 19.08 -2.41
CA GLN A 151 10.86 17.66 -2.63
C GLN A 151 11.78 17.06 -3.69
N ALA A 152 12.20 17.83 -4.70
CA ALA A 152 13.03 17.30 -5.78
C ALA A 152 14.48 16.97 -5.32
N THR A 153 14.90 17.50 -4.17
CA THR A 153 16.28 17.37 -3.68
C THR A 153 16.40 16.76 -2.29
N ASP A 154 15.32 16.66 -1.51
CA ASP A 154 15.35 16.01 -0.19
C ASP A 154 15.37 14.47 -0.32
N PRO A 155 16.39 13.77 0.21
CA PRO A 155 16.52 12.32 0.09
C PRO A 155 15.45 11.51 0.83
N MET A 156 14.64 12.11 1.72
CA MET A 156 13.52 11.44 2.39
C MET A 156 12.24 11.41 1.55
N THR A 157 12.14 12.26 0.52
CA THR A 157 10.88 12.55 -0.21
C THR A 157 11.05 12.68 -1.72
N ALA A 158 12.28 12.53 -2.22
CA ALA A 158 12.58 12.65 -3.64
C ALA A 158 11.82 11.58 -4.42
N PRO A 159 11.15 11.94 -5.54
CA PRO A 159 10.50 10.97 -6.41
C PRO A 159 11.48 9.85 -6.75
N ARG A 160 11.07 8.61 -6.53
CA ARG A 160 11.93 7.47 -6.79
C ARG A 160 12.22 7.38 -8.31
N PRO A 161 13.49 7.33 -8.74
CA PRO A 161 13.77 7.05 -10.14
C PRO A 161 13.39 5.60 -10.45
N CYS A 162 13.03 5.32 -11.71
CA CYS A 162 12.88 3.95 -12.19
C CYS A 162 14.14 3.16 -11.83
N PRO A 163 14.03 2.03 -11.10
CA PRO A 163 15.20 1.26 -10.72
C PRO A 163 16.00 0.85 -11.98
N PRO A 164 17.31 1.19 -12.09
CA PRO A 164 18.11 0.89 -13.29
C PRO A 164 18.21 -0.61 -13.60
N ALA A 165 18.01 -1.45 -12.60
CA ALA A 165 17.98 -2.89 -12.78
C ALA A 165 16.75 -3.37 -13.57
N LEU A 166 15.65 -2.62 -13.62
CA LEU A 166 14.54 -2.97 -14.50
C LEU A 166 14.99 -2.97 -15.96
N ASP A 167 15.85 -2.05 -16.39
CA ASP A 167 16.30 -1.95 -17.79
C ASP A 167 17.10 -3.16 -18.28
N LYS A 168 17.71 -3.90 -17.36
CA LYS A 168 18.49 -5.11 -17.69
C LYS A 168 17.62 -6.37 -17.74
N LEU A 169 16.33 -6.27 -17.41
CA LEU A 169 15.37 -7.36 -17.54
C LEU A 169 14.77 -7.42 -18.93
N GLU A 170 14.52 -8.64 -19.41
CA GLU A 170 13.71 -8.87 -20.60
C GLU A 170 12.22 -8.56 -20.34
N TRP A 171 11.48 -8.31 -21.42
CA TRP A 171 10.04 -8.07 -21.37
C TRP A 171 9.29 -9.39 -21.31
N SER A 172 8.39 -9.54 -20.33
CA SER A 172 7.92 -10.84 -19.82
C SER A 172 9.01 -11.55 -19.02
N PRO A 173 8.69 -12.22 -17.90
CA PRO A 173 9.71 -12.73 -16.98
C PRO A 173 10.62 -13.73 -17.71
N GLY A 174 11.84 -13.30 -18.00
CA GLY A 174 12.98 -14.16 -18.28
C GLY A 174 13.69 -14.54 -16.96
N PRO A 175 14.61 -15.50 -16.97
CA PRO A 175 15.31 -15.92 -15.76
C PRO A 175 16.03 -14.72 -15.12
N TYR A 176 15.74 -14.47 -13.85
CA TYR A 176 16.33 -13.37 -13.11
C TYR A 176 17.73 -13.73 -12.60
N ALA A 177 18.74 -12.91 -12.90
CA ALA A 177 20.12 -13.13 -12.43
C ALA A 177 20.37 -12.45 -11.07
N LYS A 178 20.93 -13.16 -10.07
CA LYS A 178 21.08 -12.71 -8.67
C LYS A 178 21.58 -11.25 -8.51
N ASP A 179 22.63 -10.90 -9.24
CA ASP A 179 23.31 -9.58 -9.21
C ASP A 179 22.40 -8.43 -9.64
N LEU A 180 21.43 -8.70 -10.52
CA LEU A 180 20.46 -7.73 -10.98
C LEU A 180 19.45 -7.36 -9.88
N LEU A 181 19.28 -8.23 -8.90
CA LEU A 181 18.10 -8.25 -8.02
C LEU A 181 18.45 -7.70 -6.67
N ASP A 182 19.70 -7.92 -6.27
CA ASP A 182 20.34 -7.19 -5.20
C ASP A 182 20.33 -5.66 -5.47
N GLN A 183 20.24 -5.21 -6.74
CA GLN A 183 20.10 -3.79 -7.12
C GLN A 183 18.65 -3.24 -7.05
N LEU A 184 17.63 -4.09 -7.12
CA LEU A 184 16.20 -3.68 -7.04
C LEU A 184 15.71 -3.57 -5.60
N ARG A 185 16.51 -4.05 -4.65
CA ARG A 185 16.15 -4.07 -3.24
C ARG A 185 16.39 -2.70 -2.63
N VAL A 186 15.33 -2.11 -2.10
CA VAL A 186 15.48 -1.12 -1.04
C VAL A 186 15.82 -1.90 0.22
N VAL A 187 17.11 -2.15 0.47
CA VAL A 187 17.58 -2.66 1.77
C VAL A 187 17.88 -1.43 2.62
N PRO A 188 17.06 -1.10 3.63
CA PRO A 188 17.41 -0.05 4.57
C PRO A 188 18.70 -0.42 5.29
N GLU A 189 19.50 0.58 5.64
CA GLU A 189 20.74 0.38 6.40
C GLU A 189 20.44 -0.41 7.70
N GLY A 190 21.12 -1.54 7.92
CA GLY A 190 20.95 -2.40 9.12
C GLY A 190 19.97 -3.59 8.97
N ALA A 191 19.34 -3.77 7.81
CA ALA A 191 18.48 -4.92 7.53
C ALA A 191 19.28 -6.18 7.12
N GLU A 192 19.10 -7.31 7.83
CA GLU A 192 19.59 -8.60 7.33
C GLU A 192 18.81 -9.08 6.10
N SER A 193 19.54 -9.69 5.17
CA SER A 193 19.10 -10.03 3.82
C SER A 193 18.57 -11.47 3.73
N VAL A 194 17.46 -11.67 3.00
CA VAL A 194 17.05 -12.98 2.47
C VAL A 194 17.43 -13.01 0.99
N ALA A 195 18.24 -13.95 0.50
CA ALA A 195 18.73 -13.91 -0.89
C ALA A 195 17.60 -14.20 -1.90
N ARG A 196 17.66 -13.66 -3.13
CA ARG A 196 16.58 -13.89 -4.12
C ARG A 196 16.45 -15.35 -4.60
N MET A 197 17.51 -16.15 -4.52
CA MET A 197 17.37 -17.61 -4.72
C MET A 197 16.40 -18.21 -3.70
N ASP A 198 16.30 -17.63 -2.51
CA ASP A 198 15.36 -18.06 -1.47
C ASP A 198 13.93 -17.50 -1.71
N LEU A 199 13.74 -16.44 -2.51
CA LEU A 199 12.42 -15.89 -2.88
C LEU A 199 11.69 -16.74 -3.95
N VAL A 200 12.43 -17.54 -4.72
CA VAL A 200 11.84 -18.56 -5.61
C VAL A 200 11.39 -19.77 -4.80
N ASP A 201 12.05 -20.03 -3.67
CA ASP A 201 11.63 -21.02 -2.66
C ASP A 201 10.51 -20.47 -1.75
N THR A 202 10.21 -19.16 -1.79
CA THR A 202 8.95 -18.62 -1.24
C THR A 202 7.82 -18.73 -2.26
N LYS A 203 6.59 -18.45 -1.81
CA LYS A 203 5.40 -18.40 -2.67
C LYS A 203 5.26 -17.10 -3.46
N ALA A 204 6.09 -16.09 -3.21
CA ALA A 204 5.92 -14.74 -3.76
C ALA A 204 6.25 -14.65 -5.25
N GLN A 205 7.46 -15.03 -5.67
CA GLN A 205 7.83 -14.94 -7.08
C GLN A 205 7.01 -15.91 -7.97
N PRO A 206 6.78 -17.17 -7.57
CA PRO A 206 5.91 -18.07 -8.34
C PRO A 206 4.49 -17.53 -8.54
N TRP A 207 3.91 -16.87 -7.53
CA TRP A 207 2.60 -16.22 -7.64
C TRP A 207 2.61 -15.06 -8.65
N LEU A 208 3.65 -14.21 -8.60
CA LEU A 208 3.84 -13.13 -9.56
C LEU A 208 3.99 -13.65 -10.99
N ASP A 209 4.78 -14.71 -11.18
CA ASP A 209 5.02 -15.32 -12.49
C ASP A 209 3.73 -15.94 -13.06
N ALA A 210 2.83 -16.42 -12.21
CA ALA A 210 1.57 -17.02 -12.64
C ALA A 210 0.67 -16.07 -13.45
N PHE A 211 0.64 -14.76 -13.09
CA PHE A 211 -0.07 -13.74 -13.87
C PHE A 211 0.45 -13.61 -15.31
N PHE A 212 1.67 -14.06 -15.59
CA PHE A 212 2.23 -14.07 -16.93
C PHE A 212 1.91 -15.32 -17.74
N ILE A 213 1.50 -16.39 -17.06
CA ILE A 213 1.26 -17.69 -17.67
C ILE A 213 -0.19 -17.78 -18.12
N SER A 214 -1.13 -17.74 -17.18
CA SER A 214 -2.57 -17.76 -17.46
C SER A 214 -3.38 -17.41 -16.23
N GLY A 215 -4.68 -17.14 -16.40
CA GLY A 215 -5.57 -16.93 -15.26
C GLY A 215 -5.74 -18.18 -14.40
N GLU A 216 -5.70 -19.37 -14.99
CA GLU A 216 -5.70 -20.64 -14.26
C GLU A 216 -4.46 -20.80 -13.40
N ALA A 217 -3.27 -20.46 -13.94
CA ALA A 217 -2.03 -20.54 -13.19
C ALA A 217 -2.08 -19.65 -11.93
N THR A 218 -2.61 -18.42 -12.05
CA THR A 218 -2.80 -17.53 -10.90
C THR A 218 -3.85 -18.08 -9.93
N ARG A 219 -5.01 -18.52 -10.44
CA ARG A 219 -6.11 -19.09 -9.63
C ARG A 219 -5.64 -20.27 -8.78
N ASP A 220 -4.76 -21.11 -9.31
CA ASP A 220 -4.30 -22.34 -8.63
C ASP A 220 -3.46 -22.07 -7.37
N PHE A 221 -3.03 -20.82 -7.13
CA PHE A 221 -2.48 -20.41 -5.84
C PHE A 221 -3.54 -20.26 -4.75
N TYR A 222 -4.81 -20.07 -5.11
CA TYR A 222 -5.89 -19.74 -4.18
C TYR A 222 -6.70 -20.97 -3.79
N ALA A 223 -7.19 -20.96 -2.55
CA ALA A 223 -8.23 -21.87 -2.11
C ALA A 223 -9.48 -21.67 -2.99
N LYS A 224 -10.35 -22.69 -3.06
CA LYS A 224 -11.53 -22.67 -3.92
C LYS A 224 -12.43 -21.45 -3.68
N ASP A 225 -12.56 -21.06 -2.42
CA ASP A 225 -13.30 -19.91 -1.89
C ASP A 225 -12.39 -18.75 -1.48
N GLY A 226 -11.13 -18.77 -1.90
CA GLY A 226 -10.15 -17.75 -1.58
C GLY A 226 -10.57 -16.35 -2.06
N ILE A 227 -10.07 -15.34 -1.37
CA ILE A 227 -10.42 -13.93 -1.60
C ILE A 227 -9.21 -13.18 -2.14
N PHE A 228 -9.38 -12.45 -3.24
CA PHE A 228 -8.40 -11.50 -3.77
C PHE A 228 -8.95 -10.07 -3.69
N GLU A 229 -8.19 -9.19 -3.07
CA GLU A 229 -8.54 -7.78 -2.90
C GLU A 229 -7.44 -6.88 -3.50
N ASP A 230 -7.80 -6.08 -4.50
CA ASP A 230 -7.02 -4.94 -4.98
C ASP A 230 -7.85 -3.67 -4.76
N PRO A 231 -7.69 -2.99 -3.61
CA PRO A 231 -8.48 -1.82 -3.27
C PRO A 231 -8.29 -0.66 -4.25
N ILE A 232 -7.07 -0.49 -4.78
CA ILE A 232 -6.76 0.58 -5.74
C ILE A 232 -7.64 0.44 -6.99
N LEU A 233 -8.00 -0.78 -7.35
CA LEU A 233 -8.91 -1.10 -8.44
C LEU A 233 -10.34 -1.38 -7.97
N ASP A 234 -10.75 -1.12 -6.73
CA ASP A 234 -12.07 -1.48 -6.20
C ASP A 234 -12.42 -2.97 -6.45
N GLN A 235 -11.43 -3.87 -6.44
CA GLN A 235 -11.63 -5.29 -6.72
C GLN A 235 -11.79 -6.06 -5.42
N HIS A 236 -12.92 -6.73 -5.27
CA HIS A 236 -13.15 -7.72 -4.22
C HIS A 236 -13.67 -9.01 -4.85
N ILE A 237 -12.78 -9.99 -4.98
CA ILE A 237 -13.02 -11.20 -5.76
C ILE A 237 -13.06 -12.40 -4.83
N VAL A 238 -14.19 -13.11 -4.81
CA VAL A 238 -14.39 -14.29 -3.97
C VAL A 238 -14.53 -15.53 -4.85
N GLY A 239 -13.61 -16.47 -4.67
CA GLY A 239 -13.64 -17.79 -5.27
C GLY A 239 -13.20 -17.85 -6.74
N HIS A 240 -12.88 -19.07 -7.16
CA HIS A 240 -12.28 -19.37 -8.46
C HIS A 240 -13.11 -18.90 -9.66
N ASP A 241 -14.43 -19.04 -9.63
CA ASP A 241 -15.30 -18.64 -10.74
C ASP A 241 -15.20 -17.14 -11.05
N ARG A 242 -15.09 -16.31 -10.01
CA ARG A 242 -14.93 -14.86 -10.14
C ARG A 242 -13.49 -14.49 -10.52
N MET A 243 -12.49 -15.17 -9.96
CA MET A 243 -11.08 -14.99 -10.36
C MET A 243 -10.87 -15.21 -11.86
N MET A 244 -11.53 -16.20 -12.45
CA MET A 244 -11.42 -16.49 -13.88
C MET A 244 -12.04 -15.42 -14.81
N LYS A 245 -12.82 -14.47 -14.27
CA LYS A 245 -13.26 -13.29 -15.02
C LYS A 245 -12.15 -12.24 -15.14
N LEU A 246 -11.28 -12.10 -14.13
CA LEU A 246 -10.22 -11.10 -14.07
C LEU A 246 -8.85 -11.64 -14.47
N PHE A 247 -8.35 -12.68 -13.80
CA PHE A 247 -6.95 -13.10 -13.87
C PHE A 247 -6.42 -13.37 -15.29
N PRO A 248 -7.21 -13.97 -16.23
CA PRO A 248 -6.74 -14.14 -17.60
C PRO A 248 -6.32 -12.84 -18.30
N LEU A 249 -6.85 -11.68 -17.89
CA LEU A 249 -6.58 -10.40 -18.53
C LEU A 249 -5.13 -9.93 -18.32
N TRP A 250 -4.53 -10.22 -17.17
CA TRP A 250 -3.11 -9.92 -16.90
C TRP A 250 -2.14 -10.70 -17.81
N SER A 251 -2.58 -11.83 -18.36
CA SER A 251 -1.82 -12.60 -19.35
C SER A 251 -2.02 -12.14 -20.81
N ARG A 252 -2.99 -11.26 -21.07
CA ARG A 252 -3.34 -10.76 -22.42
C ARG A 252 -2.36 -9.69 -22.91
N ARG A 253 -1.32 -10.11 -23.60
CA ARG A 253 -0.29 -9.23 -24.18
C ARG A 253 -0.82 -8.26 -25.23
N ASP A 254 -1.88 -8.63 -25.92
CA ASP A 254 -2.57 -7.77 -26.89
C ASP A 254 -3.29 -6.59 -26.23
N LEU A 255 -3.70 -6.73 -24.97
CA LEU A 255 -4.41 -5.68 -24.22
C LEU A 255 -3.46 -4.89 -23.30
N PHE A 256 -2.72 -5.59 -22.45
CA PHE A 256 -1.87 -4.98 -21.42
C PHE A 256 -0.41 -4.79 -21.87
N GLY A 257 -0.04 -5.35 -23.02
CA GLY A 257 1.34 -5.33 -23.47
C GLY A 257 2.23 -6.27 -22.68
N THR A 258 3.52 -5.94 -22.59
CA THR A 258 4.51 -6.74 -21.86
C THR A 258 4.84 -6.09 -20.53
N HIS A 259 5.16 -6.88 -19.51
CA HIS A 259 5.48 -6.35 -18.18
C HIS A 259 6.74 -7.02 -17.61
N LYS A 260 7.31 -6.36 -16.61
CA LYS A 260 8.31 -6.88 -15.68
C LYS A 260 7.68 -6.84 -14.31
N PHE A 261 7.79 -7.91 -13.54
CA PHE A 261 7.22 -7.98 -12.20
C PHE A 261 8.13 -8.81 -11.32
N ILE A 262 8.60 -8.23 -10.22
CA ILE A 262 9.60 -8.84 -9.37
C ILE A 262 9.24 -8.62 -7.92
N ALA A 263 9.28 -9.68 -7.12
CA ALA A 263 9.32 -9.58 -5.67
C ALA A 263 10.68 -9.05 -5.23
N THR A 264 10.68 -7.96 -4.45
CA THR A 264 11.88 -7.31 -3.94
C THR A 264 12.22 -7.76 -2.52
N ASP A 265 11.20 -8.09 -1.72
CA ASP A 265 11.37 -8.56 -0.34
C ASP A 265 10.27 -9.58 0.02
N TYR A 266 10.51 -10.42 1.04
CA TYR A 266 9.49 -11.32 1.59
C TYR A 266 9.66 -11.46 3.11
N LEU A 267 8.56 -11.29 3.83
CA LEU A 267 8.41 -11.56 5.25
C LEU A 267 7.24 -12.52 5.44
N GLY A 268 7.45 -13.62 6.14
CA GLY A 268 6.34 -14.54 6.39
C GLY A 268 6.76 -15.91 6.86
N GLY A 269 5.75 -16.72 7.15
CA GLY A 269 5.87 -18.12 7.52
C GLY A 269 4.81 -18.96 6.80
N GLU A 270 4.40 -20.06 7.42
CA GLU A 270 3.45 -21.01 6.82
C GLU A 270 2.07 -20.39 6.58
N ARG A 271 1.59 -19.56 7.53
CA ARG A 271 0.23 -18.99 7.53
C ARG A 271 0.11 -17.60 6.89
N LEU A 272 1.17 -16.81 6.91
CA LEU A 272 1.17 -15.41 6.46
C LEU A 272 2.41 -15.13 5.62
N GLY A 273 2.23 -14.61 4.41
CA GLY A 273 3.29 -14.08 3.57
C GLY A 273 3.04 -12.62 3.24
N VAL A 274 4.06 -11.81 3.30
CA VAL A 274 4.06 -10.40 2.91
C VAL A 274 5.24 -10.19 1.99
N PHE A 275 5.03 -9.61 0.82
CA PHE A 275 6.13 -9.28 -0.08
C PHE A 275 5.91 -7.95 -0.75
N ASN A 276 7.00 -7.18 -0.82
CA ASN A 276 7.07 -6.01 -1.66
C ASN A 276 7.47 -6.43 -3.06
N TRP A 277 7.06 -5.64 -4.04
CA TRP A 277 7.31 -5.92 -5.43
C TRP A 277 7.41 -4.64 -6.24
N VAL A 278 8.05 -4.76 -7.41
CA VAL A 278 8.11 -3.71 -8.42
C VAL A 278 7.54 -4.28 -9.71
N TRP A 279 6.63 -3.52 -10.32
CA TRP A 279 6.05 -3.81 -11.62
C TRP A 279 6.40 -2.70 -12.61
N GLN A 280 6.72 -3.06 -13.85
CA GLN A 280 6.87 -2.12 -14.95
C GLN A 280 6.11 -2.62 -16.15
N ALA A 281 5.36 -1.74 -16.81
CA ALA A 281 4.62 -2.07 -18.01
C ALA A 281 5.21 -1.44 -19.27
N ASN A 282 5.03 -2.14 -20.37
CA ASN A 282 5.15 -1.64 -21.73
C ASN A 282 3.81 -1.90 -22.41
N PHE A 283 2.88 -0.98 -22.19
CA PHE A 283 1.52 -1.07 -22.71
C PHE A 283 1.54 -1.09 -24.24
N GLN A 284 0.74 -1.99 -24.82
CA GLN A 284 0.43 -1.96 -26.26
C GLN A 284 -0.86 -1.19 -26.55
N GLY A 285 -1.74 -1.05 -25.54
CA GLY A 285 -2.95 -0.25 -25.62
C GLY A 285 -2.72 1.24 -25.37
N ASP A 286 -3.60 2.06 -25.93
CA ASP A 286 -3.58 3.51 -25.75
C ASP A 286 -4.01 3.94 -24.34
N LEU A 287 -4.65 3.06 -23.56
CA LEU A 287 -5.22 3.37 -22.24
C LEU A 287 -4.80 2.35 -21.16
N PHE A 288 -4.54 2.84 -19.95
CA PHE A 288 -4.47 2.06 -18.71
C PHE A 288 -5.19 2.83 -17.60
N LEU A 289 -6.11 2.21 -16.86
CA LEU A 289 -7.01 2.88 -15.92
C LEU A 289 -7.93 3.94 -16.54
N GLY A 290 -8.20 3.79 -17.85
CA GLY A 290 -8.88 4.82 -18.64
C GLY A 290 -8.00 6.04 -18.95
N ILE A 291 -6.71 5.97 -18.64
CA ILE A 291 -5.75 7.07 -18.83
C ILE A 291 -4.88 6.79 -20.05
N PRO A 292 -4.73 7.76 -20.98
CA PRO A 292 -3.80 7.64 -22.08
C PRO A 292 -2.37 7.34 -21.62
N THR A 293 -1.83 6.19 -22.04
CA THR A 293 -0.47 5.77 -21.68
C THR A 293 0.57 6.61 -22.42
N GLY A 294 0.24 7.10 -23.61
CA GLY A 294 1.15 7.87 -24.47
C GLY A 294 2.45 7.15 -24.79
N GLY A 295 2.46 5.82 -24.71
CA GLY A 295 3.64 4.99 -24.98
C GLY A 295 4.73 5.04 -23.89
N VAL A 296 4.45 5.64 -22.72
CA VAL A 296 5.39 5.58 -21.58
C VAL A 296 5.44 4.16 -21.02
N LYS A 297 6.54 3.85 -20.32
CA LYS A 297 6.77 2.56 -19.68
C LYS A 297 6.82 2.74 -18.17
N PRO A 298 5.67 2.95 -17.52
CA PRO A 298 5.66 3.32 -16.12
C PRO A 298 6.06 2.11 -15.27
N PHE A 299 6.62 2.41 -14.11
CA PHE A 299 6.82 1.42 -13.05
C PHE A 299 6.05 1.82 -11.79
N ILE A 300 5.64 0.84 -11.00
CA ILE A 300 5.00 1.03 -9.71
C ILE A 300 5.63 0.11 -8.67
N ASP A 301 5.66 0.58 -7.43
CA ASP A 301 5.91 -0.23 -6.24
C ASP A 301 4.59 -0.75 -5.66
N GLY A 302 4.64 -1.94 -5.07
CA GLY A 302 3.49 -2.50 -4.38
C GLY A 302 3.86 -3.49 -3.30
N ILE A 303 2.84 -3.88 -2.54
CA ILE A 303 2.90 -4.88 -1.49
C ILE A 303 1.74 -5.85 -1.67
N THR A 304 2.03 -7.12 -1.45
CA THR A 304 1.02 -8.19 -1.40
C THR A 304 1.13 -8.93 -0.08
N ILE A 305 -0.02 -9.15 0.55
CA ILE A 305 -0.18 -9.88 1.81
C ILE A 305 -1.08 -11.08 1.51
N GLN A 306 -0.60 -12.28 1.81
CA GLN A 306 -1.30 -13.54 1.59
C GLN A 306 -1.44 -14.31 2.89
N VAL A 307 -2.65 -14.77 3.16
CA VAL A 307 -2.96 -15.71 4.24
C VAL A 307 -3.16 -17.09 3.61
N TYR A 308 -2.43 -18.10 4.08
CA TYR A 308 -2.44 -19.45 3.50
C TYR A 308 -3.12 -20.46 4.41
N ASN A 309 -4.05 -21.27 3.89
CA ASN A 309 -4.63 -22.39 4.62
C ASN A 309 -3.61 -23.52 4.89
N ASP A 310 -4.04 -24.57 5.60
CA ASP A 310 -3.19 -25.72 5.95
C ASP A 310 -2.66 -26.51 4.73
N GLU A 311 -3.30 -26.35 3.56
CA GLU A 311 -2.88 -26.94 2.29
C GLU A 311 -1.85 -26.06 1.57
N GLY A 312 -1.56 -24.89 2.12
CA GLY A 312 -0.67 -23.90 1.55
C GLY A 312 -1.31 -23.04 0.44
N LEU A 313 -2.62 -23.08 0.27
CA LEU A 313 -3.34 -22.26 -0.70
C LEU A 313 -3.76 -20.92 -0.08
N VAL A 314 -3.76 -19.86 -0.88
CA VAL A 314 -4.16 -18.51 -0.45
C VAL A 314 -5.66 -18.47 -0.19
N GLU A 315 -6.06 -18.28 1.06
CA GLU A 315 -7.47 -18.04 1.43
C GLU A 315 -7.83 -16.55 1.37
N ARG A 316 -6.84 -15.66 1.54
CA ARG A 316 -7.03 -14.22 1.46
C ARG A 316 -5.77 -13.51 0.98
N ASP A 317 -5.96 -12.55 0.10
CA ASP A 317 -4.91 -11.74 -0.51
C ASP A 317 -5.32 -10.26 -0.50
N TRP A 318 -4.44 -9.41 0.00
CA TRP A 318 -4.49 -7.98 -0.21
C TRP A 318 -3.30 -7.55 -1.05
N THR A 319 -3.57 -6.87 -2.15
CA THR A 319 -2.55 -6.26 -2.97
C THR A 319 -2.79 -4.75 -3.04
N PHE A 320 -1.81 -3.97 -2.57
CA PHE A 320 -1.81 -2.51 -2.65
C PHE A 320 -0.61 -2.04 -3.48
N TRP A 321 -0.75 -0.92 -4.18
CA TRP A 321 0.31 -0.38 -5.01
C TRP A 321 0.23 1.14 -5.11
N ASP A 322 1.35 1.77 -5.45
CA ASP A 322 1.45 3.23 -5.53
C ASP A 322 0.80 3.76 -6.82
N GLY A 323 -0.48 4.10 -6.71
CA GLY A 323 -1.23 4.75 -7.78
C GLY A 323 -0.74 6.15 -8.13
N ILE A 324 -0.10 6.86 -7.20
CA ILE A 324 0.39 8.22 -7.43
C ILE A 324 1.64 8.18 -8.29
N GLN A 325 2.55 7.24 -8.05
CA GLN A 325 3.74 7.01 -8.87
C GLN A 325 3.38 6.70 -10.32
N LEU A 326 2.33 5.91 -10.57
CA LEU A 326 1.81 5.69 -11.92
C LEU A 326 1.38 7.01 -12.57
N ILE A 327 0.51 7.79 -11.89
CA ILE A 327 -0.04 9.03 -12.44
C ILE A 327 1.06 10.05 -12.78
N LYS A 328 2.08 10.18 -11.94
CA LYS A 328 3.23 11.07 -12.15
C LYS A 328 4.01 10.77 -13.44
N GLN A 329 3.97 9.52 -13.93
CA GLN A 329 4.71 9.08 -15.12
C GLN A 329 3.91 9.19 -16.43
N LEU A 330 2.60 9.43 -16.34
CA LEU A 330 1.74 9.50 -17.52
C LEU A 330 1.85 10.88 -18.19
N PRO A 331 1.90 10.94 -19.53
CA PRO A 331 2.18 12.18 -20.26
C PRO A 331 0.95 13.10 -20.41
N PHE A 332 -0.24 12.63 -20.01
CA PHE A 332 -1.50 13.36 -20.15
C PHE A 332 -2.21 13.53 -18.80
N PRO A 333 -2.85 14.68 -18.58
CA PRO A 333 -3.72 14.85 -17.42
C PRO A 333 -4.91 13.90 -17.50
N ILE A 334 -5.39 13.45 -16.35
CA ILE A 334 -6.48 12.49 -16.26
C ILE A 334 -7.80 13.27 -16.35
N THR A 335 -8.47 13.11 -17.49
CA THR A 335 -9.68 13.87 -17.84
C THR A 335 -10.95 13.33 -17.18
N ALA A 336 -10.88 12.14 -16.56
CA ALA A 336 -11.92 11.51 -15.75
C ALA A 336 -11.29 10.60 -14.69
N PRO A 337 -11.86 10.48 -13.46
CA PRO A 337 -11.27 9.67 -12.40
C PRO A 337 -10.93 8.24 -12.86
N PRO A 338 -9.82 7.63 -12.41
CA PRO A 338 -9.45 6.27 -12.79
C PRO A 338 -10.62 5.30 -12.57
N GLN A 339 -11.02 4.56 -13.59
CA GLN A 339 -12.19 3.67 -13.55
C GLN A 339 -11.75 2.21 -13.65
N THR A 340 -12.09 1.33 -12.70
CA THR A 340 -11.87 -0.12 -12.79
C THR A 340 -12.48 -0.84 -14.01
N PRO A 341 -13.68 -0.48 -14.53
CA PRO A 341 -14.39 -1.19 -15.60
C PRO A 341 -13.61 -1.65 -16.83
N HIS A 342 -12.56 -0.94 -17.24
CA HIS A 342 -11.75 -1.27 -18.42
C HIS A 342 -10.86 -2.52 -18.24
N LEU A 343 -10.71 -3.05 -17.02
CA LEU A 343 -9.99 -4.30 -16.75
C LEU A 343 -10.90 -5.54 -16.79
N TRP A 344 -12.06 -5.46 -17.44
CA TRP A 344 -12.99 -6.58 -17.53
C TRP A 344 -13.33 -6.86 -19.00
N ARG A 345 -13.82 -8.06 -19.29
CA ARG A 345 -14.16 -8.48 -20.67
C ARG A 345 -15.29 -7.62 -21.26
N ASP A 346 -15.35 -7.52 -22.59
CA ASP A 346 -16.26 -6.64 -23.34
C ASP A 346 -17.77 -6.86 -23.04
N ASP A 347 -18.15 -7.99 -22.46
CA ASP A 347 -19.50 -8.35 -22.04
C ASP A 347 -19.78 -8.11 -20.54
N TYR A 348 -18.80 -7.62 -19.79
CA TYR A 348 -18.90 -7.38 -18.36
C TYR A 348 -19.44 -5.98 -18.06
N ASN A 349 -20.59 -5.93 -17.37
CA ASN A 349 -21.17 -4.69 -16.87
C ASN A 349 -20.97 -4.56 -15.35
N PRO A 350 -20.01 -3.73 -14.90
CA PRO A 350 -19.73 -3.54 -13.47
C PRO A 350 -20.88 -2.88 -12.71
N ALA A 351 -21.79 -2.16 -13.38
CA ALA A 351 -22.96 -1.57 -12.73
C ALA A 351 -24.03 -2.61 -12.33
N THR A 352 -23.88 -3.86 -12.79
CA THR A 352 -24.80 -4.97 -12.51
C THR A 352 -24.16 -6.13 -11.75
N ASP A 353 -22.86 -6.06 -11.46
CA ASP A 353 -22.10 -7.08 -10.73
C ASP A 353 -21.56 -6.48 -9.41
N ASP A 354 -21.71 -7.18 -8.29
CA ASP A 354 -21.35 -6.68 -6.94
C ASP A 354 -19.83 -6.63 -6.69
N LEU A 355 -19.04 -7.07 -7.67
CA LEU A 355 -17.59 -7.21 -7.65
C LEU A 355 -16.79 -5.90 -7.62
N THR A 356 -17.38 -4.78 -8.05
CA THR A 356 -16.71 -3.46 -8.14
C THR A 356 -17.55 -2.31 -7.59
N SER A 357 -18.49 -2.59 -6.69
CA SER A 357 -19.22 -1.52 -6.01
C SER A 357 -18.28 -0.79 -5.06
N PRO A 358 -18.28 0.55 -5.03
CA PRO A 358 -17.53 1.31 -4.03
C PRO A 358 -17.85 0.76 -2.63
N ARG A 359 -16.84 0.32 -1.88
CA ARG A 359 -17.07 -0.24 -0.54
C ARG A 359 -17.67 0.86 0.34
N PRO A 360 -18.80 0.63 1.02
CA PRO A 360 -19.39 1.67 1.86
C PRO A 360 -18.42 2.01 3.00
N ILE A 361 -18.45 3.27 3.44
CA ILE A 361 -17.70 3.71 4.62
C ILE A 361 -18.07 2.79 5.79
N PRO A 362 -17.10 2.12 6.45
CA PRO A 362 -17.40 1.22 7.56
C PRO A 362 -18.23 1.89 8.66
N GLU A 363 -19.25 1.20 9.16
CA GLU A 363 -20.14 1.75 10.21
C GLU A 363 -19.36 2.16 11.47
N GLU A 364 -18.31 1.40 11.83
CA GLU A 364 -17.47 1.71 12.99
C GLU A 364 -16.70 3.03 12.83
N LEU A 365 -16.27 3.37 11.60
CA LEU A 365 -15.63 4.66 11.32
C LEU A 365 -16.61 5.82 11.52
N GLN A 366 -17.89 5.60 11.20
CA GLN A 366 -18.94 6.61 11.39
C GLN A 366 -19.24 6.87 12.87
N LYS A 367 -19.06 5.85 13.73
CA LYS A 367 -19.21 5.96 15.19
C LYS A 367 -18.02 6.67 15.85
N GLN A 368 -16.86 6.74 15.20
CA GLN A 368 -15.71 7.45 15.76
C GLN A 368 -15.93 8.96 15.81
N ASN A 369 -15.45 9.58 16.88
CA ASN A 369 -15.32 11.03 16.94
C ASN A 369 -14.16 11.48 16.04
N TRP A 370 -14.25 12.69 15.49
CA TRP A 370 -13.11 13.34 14.84
C TRP A 370 -11.95 13.45 15.82
N SER A 371 -10.72 13.13 15.39
CA SER A 371 -9.54 13.22 16.25
C SER A 371 -9.49 14.61 16.89
N PRO A 372 -9.50 14.73 18.24
CA PRO A 372 -9.73 15.99 18.96
C PRO A 372 -8.53 16.96 19.00
N GLY A 373 -7.46 16.73 18.23
CA GLY A 373 -6.26 17.57 18.27
C GLY A 373 -5.39 17.16 19.45
N PRO A 374 -4.22 17.78 19.68
CA PRO A 374 -3.18 17.17 20.49
C PRO A 374 -3.80 16.75 21.82
N TYR A 375 -3.87 15.43 22.00
CA TYR A 375 -4.54 14.91 23.16
C TYR A 375 -3.78 15.35 24.39
N ASP A 376 -4.49 15.53 25.51
CA ASP A 376 -3.84 15.92 26.74
C ASP A 376 -2.76 14.90 27.17
N GLN A 377 -1.89 15.34 28.08
CA GLN A 377 -0.82 14.49 28.60
C GLN A 377 -1.35 13.16 29.17
N GLY A 378 -2.60 13.13 29.65
CA GLY A 378 -3.24 11.92 30.14
C GLY A 378 -3.46 10.87 29.06
N LEU A 379 -3.89 11.25 27.85
CA LEU A 379 -3.97 10.27 26.76
C LEU A 379 -2.59 9.85 26.26
N ILE A 380 -1.63 10.78 26.18
CA ILE A 380 -0.23 10.44 25.84
C ILE A 380 0.29 9.38 26.80
N ASP A 381 0.07 9.58 28.10
CA ASP A 381 0.48 8.64 29.14
C ASP A 381 -0.30 7.32 29.04
N ALA A 382 -1.58 7.34 28.67
CA ALA A 382 -2.37 6.13 28.45
C ALA A 382 -1.89 5.32 27.22
N LEU A 383 -1.53 5.98 26.12
CA LEU A 383 -0.95 5.33 24.94
C LEU A 383 0.43 4.73 25.27
N ARG A 384 1.26 5.46 26.00
CA ARG A 384 2.55 4.96 26.51
C ARG A 384 2.37 3.80 27.49
N ALA A 385 1.35 3.85 28.33
CA ALA A 385 1.01 2.77 29.23
C ALA A 385 0.56 1.53 28.45
N LYS A 386 -0.25 1.66 27.39
CA LYS A 386 -0.60 0.54 26.49
C LYS A 386 0.62 -0.06 25.79
N LEU A 387 1.63 0.76 25.49
CA LEU A 387 2.89 0.29 24.93
C LEU A 387 3.75 -0.48 25.96
N ALA A 388 3.58 -0.17 27.25
CA ALA A 388 4.33 -0.79 28.35
C ALA A 388 3.57 -1.93 29.05
N ALA A 389 2.24 -1.98 28.92
CA ALA A 389 1.36 -2.93 29.55
C ALA A 389 0.99 -4.03 28.55
N ASP A 390 1.42 -5.23 28.90
CA ASP A 390 1.10 -6.51 28.29
C ASP A 390 1.60 -6.72 26.85
N HIS A 391 2.53 -7.65 26.74
CA HIS A 391 2.58 -8.63 25.67
C HIS A 391 1.32 -9.50 25.83
N PRO A 392 0.19 -9.21 25.18
CA PRO A 392 -0.98 -10.05 25.32
C PRO A 392 -0.61 -11.38 24.68
N SER A 393 -0.96 -12.49 25.33
CA SER A 393 -0.83 -13.82 24.73
C SER A 393 -1.50 -13.80 23.36
N VAL A 394 -0.67 -13.80 22.32
CA VAL A 394 -1.07 -14.04 20.95
C VAL A 394 -1.77 -15.40 20.99
N THR A 395 -3.05 -15.47 20.62
CA THR A 395 -3.64 -16.76 20.24
C THR A 395 -2.72 -17.31 19.16
N SER A 396 -1.98 -18.37 19.51
CA SER A 396 -0.97 -19.01 18.66
C SER A 396 -1.45 -19.03 17.22
N LEU A 397 -0.78 -18.25 16.37
CA LEU A 397 -0.86 -18.32 14.93
C LEU A 397 0.29 -19.19 14.43
#